data_AF-A0A1U7PZ94-F1
#
_entry.id   AF-A0A1U7PZ94-F1
#
_cell.length_a   1.000
_cell.length_b   1.000
_cell.length_c   1.000
_cell.angle_alpha   90.00
_cell.angle_beta   90.00
_cell.angle_gamma   90.00
#
_symmetry.space_group_name_H-M   'P 1'
#
loop_
_entity.id
_entity.type
_entity.pdbx_description
1 polymer ?
#
loop_
_entity_poly.entity_id
_entity_poly.type
_entity_poly.pdbx_seq_one_letter_code
_entity_poly.pdbx_strand_id
1 'polypeptide(L)'
;MSSAGDVSKIAQNTSNEVGKGVIIGNNTSAATGVLILEATDKALALPQIASPQTNVKSPYPGMICYDTITKTVAVFNGKVWSFLK
;
A
#
# COMPACT_ATOMS: atom_id res chain seq x y z
N MET A 1 -15.62 -9.40 0.39
CA MET A 1 -14.46 -10.11 0.97
C MET A 1 -13.52 -10.41 -0.19
N SER A 2 -12.38 -9.73 -0.28
CA SER A 2 -11.38 -10.01 -1.32
C SER A 2 -10.74 -11.37 -1.03
N SER A 3 -10.64 -12.21 -2.07
CA SER A 3 -10.04 -13.55 -1.95
C SER A 3 -8.60 -13.47 -1.45
N ALA A 4 -8.15 -14.53 -0.75
CA ALA A 4 -6.78 -14.63 -0.27
C ALA A 4 -5.76 -14.40 -1.41
N GLY A 5 -4.79 -13.54 -1.14
CA GLY A 5 -3.71 -13.19 -2.07
C GLY A 5 -2.71 -14.33 -2.26
N ASP A 6 -1.93 -14.28 -3.34
CA ASP A 6 -0.86 -15.26 -3.59
C ASP A 6 0.46 -14.73 -3.01
N VAL A 7 0.96 -15.43 -2.00
CA VAL A 7 2.19 -15.10 -1.26
C VAL A 7 3.39 -15.93 -1.68
N SER A 8 3.26 -16.79 -2.70
CA SER A 8 4.34 -17.69 -3.14
C SER A 8 5.58 -16.99 -3.67
N LYS A 9 5.43 -15.74 -4.13
CA LYS A 9 6.52 -14.93 -4.72
C LYS A 9 7.17 -13.94 -3.75
N ILE A 10 6.72 -13.87 -2.50
CA ILE A 10 7.24 -12.93 -1.49
C ILE A 10 8.14 -13.65 -0.48
N ALA A 11 9.32 -13.08 -0.24
CA ALA A 11 10.14 -13.44 0.91
C ALA A 11 9.53 -12.76 2.15
N GLN A 12 9.03 -13.55 3.09
CA GLN A 12 8.49 -13.00 4.34
C GLN A 12 9.62 -12.55 5.26
N ASN A 13 9.52 -11.34 5.81
CA ASN A 13 10.36 -10.93 6.92
C ASN A 13 9.93 -11.75 8.16
N THR A 14 10.81 -12.62 8.66
CA THR A 14 10.57 -13.41 9.88
C THR A 14 11.13 -12.74 11.12
N SER A 15 11.72 -11.54 10.98
CA SER A 15 12.26 -10.79 12.11
C SER A 15 11.12 -10.34 13.01
N ASN A 16 11.39 -10.24 14.31
CA ASN A 16 10.43 -9.68 15.25
C ASN A 16 10.10 -8.23 14.86
N GLU A 17 8.81 -7.92 14.76
CA GLU A 17 8.34 -6.55 14.58
C GLU A 17 8.64 -5.76 15.87
N VAL A 18 9.67 -4.91 15.84
CA VAL A 18 10.06 -4.07 16.99
C VAL A 18 9.55 -2.64 16.75
N GLY A 19 8.52 -2.25 17.50
CA GLY A 19 7.93 -0.90 17.45
C GLY A 19 6.42 -0.90 17.21
N LYS A 20 5.82 0.30 17.18
CA LYS A 20 4.37 0.47 16.93
C LYS A 20 4.05 0.98 15.52
N GLY A 21 5.05 1.09 14.65
CA GLY A 21 4.94 1.67 13.31
C GLY A 21 5.88 2.85 13.10
N VAL A 22 5.67 3.55 11.99
CA VAL A 22 6.44 4.72 11.56
C VAL A 22 5.51 5.94 11.51
N ILE A 23 5.91 7.04 12.14
CA ILE A 23 5.24 8.34 12.02
C ILE A 23 6.07 9.22 11.08
N ILE A 24 5.43 9.78 10.06
CA ILE A 24 6.02 10.75 9.16
C ILE A 24 5.45 12.14 9.48
N GLY A 25 6.32 13.11 9.74
CA GLY A 25 5.96 14.50 10.01
C GLY A 25 6.19 14.90 11.46
N ASN A 26 5.33 14.45 12.38
CA ASN A 26 5.42 14.75 13.81
C ASN A 26 6.12 13.63 14.61
N ASN A 27 6.56 13.93 15.82
CA ASN A 27 7.18 12.97 16.73
C ASN A 27 6.17 12.06 17.44
N THR A 28 4.91 12.49 17.54
CA THR A 28 3.85 11.74 18.21
C THR A 28 2.56 11.79 17.41
N SER A 29 1.73 10.76 17.59
CA SER A 29 0.39 10.67 17.02
C SER A 29 -0.53 9.94 17.99
N ALA A 30 -1.80 10.32 18.01
CA ALA A 30 -2.86 9.54 18.67
C ALA A 30 -3.42 8.43 17.77
N ALA A 31 -3.08 8.43 16.48
CA ALA A 31 -3.52 7.41 15.53
C ALA A 31 -2.82 6.08 15.81
N THR A 32 -3.54 4.97 15.64
CA THR A 32 -2.97 3.63 15.73
C THR A 32 -2.81 3.06 14.32
N GLY A 33 -1.57 2.85 13.88
CA GLY A 33 -1.28 2.31 12.55
C GLY A 33 0.21 2.03 12.35
N VAL A 34 0.52 1.13 11.41
CA VAL A 34 1.91 0.79 11.05
C VAL A 34 2.59 1.94 10.31
N LEU A 35 1.84 2.68 9.51
CA LEU A 35 2.28 3.91 8.87
C LEU A 35 1.30 5.02 9.23
N ILE A 36 1.81 6.08 9.86
CA ILE A 36 1.03 7.22 10.33
C ILE A 36 1.60 8.48 9.67
N LEU A 37 0.73 9.27 9.04
CA LEU A 37 1.10 10.54 8.42
C LEU A 37 0.55 11.69 9.27
N GLU A 38 1.43 12.34 10.02
CA GLU A 38 1.13 13.51 10.87
C GLU A 38 1.89 14.73 10.32
N ALA A 39 1.47 15.21 9.15
CA ALA A 39 2.07 16.36 8.50
C ALA A 39 1.00 17.21 7.83
N THR A 40 1.16 18.53 7.86
CA THR A 40 0.28 19.47 7.15
C THR A 40 0.79 19.80 5.75
N ASP A 41 2.08 19.59 5.48
CA ASP A 41 2.78 19.93 4.24
C ASP A 41 3.32 18.71 3.47
N LYS A 42 3.07 17.48 3.98
CA LYS A 42 3.57 16.24 3.35
C LYS A 42 2.41 15.30 3.06
N ALA A 43 2.54 14.59 1.94
CA ALA A 43 1.58 13.59 1.51
C ALA A 43 2.31 12.33 1.04
N LEU A 44 1.64 11.19 1.12
CA LEU A 44 2.12 9.96 0.52
C LEU A 44 2.00 10.06 -1.01
N ALA A 45 3.12 10.23 -1.69
CA ALA A 45 3.17 10.23 -3.15
C ALA A 45 3.31 8.78 -3.66
N LEU A 46 2.20 8.19 -4.09
CA LEU A 46 2.19 6.87 -4.73
C LEU A 46 2.47 7.00 -6.23
N PRO A 47 3.08 5.98 -6.87
CA PRO A 47 3.18 5.91 -8.32
C PRO A 47 1.79 6.02 -8.95
N GLN A 48 1.63 6.97 -9.88
CA GLN A 48 0.36 7.22 -10.55
C GLN A 48 0.29 6.40 -11.84
N ILE A 49 -0.70 5.51 -11.92
CA ILE A 49 -0.86 4.59 -13.06
C ILE A 49 -2.33 4.62 -13.47
N ALA A 50 -2.63 5.03 -14.70
CA ALA A 50 -3.98 4.88 -15.23
C ALA A 50 -4.31 3.39 -15.37
N SER A 51 -5.43 2.91 -14.83
CA SER A 51 -5.88 1.52 -15.00
C SER A 51 -4.78 0.47 -14.72
N PRO A 52 -4.31 0.32 -13.47
CA PRO A 52 -3.20 -0.55 -13.13
C PRO A 52 -3.44 -2.02 -13.50
N GLN A 53 -4.70 -2.46 -13.50
CA GLN A 53 -5.11 -3.80 -13.93
C GLN A 53 -4.75 -4.15 -15.38
N THR A 54 -4.65 -3.16 -16.28
CA THR A 54 -4.29 -3.38 -17.69
C THR A 54 -2.86 -2.94 -18.00
N ASN A 55 -2.39 -1.89 -17.33
CA ASN A 55 -1.10 -1.27 -17.65
C ASN A 55 0.08 -1.92 -16.92
N VAL A 56 -0.16 -2.59 -15.80
CA VAL A 56 0.88 -3.36 -15.10
C VAL A 56 0.79 -4.81 -15.53
N LYS A 57 1.66 -5.21 -16.47
CA LYS A 57 1.66 -6.57 -17.05
C LYS A 57 2.16 -7.65 -16.10
N SER A 58 3.07 -7.30 -15.19
CA SER A 58 3.67 -8.22 -14.22
C SER A 58 3.72 -7.57 -12.84
N PRO A 59 2.57 -7.38 -12.17
CA PRO A 59 2.54 -6.79 -10.84
C PRO A 59 3.14 -7.77 -9.81
N TYR A 60 3.90 -7.22 -8.88
CA TYR A 60 4.46 -7.98 -7.77
C TYR A 60 3.47 -7.98 -6.59
N PRO A 61 3.25 -9.10 -5.88
CA PRO A 61 2.38 -9.12 -4.70
C PRO A 61 2.81 -8.05 -3.68
N GLY A 62 1.88 -7.23 -3.23
CA GLY A 62 2.14 -6.08 -2.34
C GLY A 62 2.39 -4.75 -3.06
N MET A 63 2.33 -4.70 -4.40
CA MET A 63 2.42 -3.45 -5.15
C MET A 63 1.24 -2.51 -4.84
N ILE A 64 1.54 -1.24 -4.58
CA ILE A 64 0.56 -0.18 -4.31
C ILE A 64 0.77 0.95 -5.32
N CYS A 65 -0.30 1.43 -5.93
CA CYS A 65 -0.29 2.58 -6.82
C CYS A 65 -1.58 3.39 -6.73
N TYR A 66 -1.55 4.63 -7.20
CA TYR A 66 -2.75 5.46 -7.33
C TYR A 66 -3.31 5.35 -8.74
N ASP A 67 -4.56 4.91 -8.86
CA ASP A 67 -5.26 4.87 -10.14
C ASP A 67 -5.82 6.26 -10.49
N THR A 68 -5.29 6.86 -11.56
CA THR A 68 -5.70 8.21 -12.00
C THR A 68 -7.09 8.24 -12.65
N ILE A 69 -7.63 7.10 -13.06
CA ILE A 69 -8.97 7.01 -13.66
C ILE A 69 -10.04 6.94 -12.58
N THR A 70 -9.93 5.96 -11.69
CA THR A 70 -10.90 5.77 -10.60
C THR A 70 -10.65 6.68 -9.41
N LYS A 71 -9.48 7.35 -9.36
CA LYS A 71 -9.02 8.21 -8.25
C LYS A 71 -8.91 7.46 -6.92
N THR A 72 -8.56 6.18 -6.97
CA THR A 72 -8.49 5.30 -5.79
C THR A 72 -7.08 4.71 -5.61
N VAL A 73 -6.79 4.25 -4.39
CA VAL A 73 -5.57 3.50 -4.12
C VAL A 73 -5.78 2.05 -4.55
N ALA A 74 -4.93 1.57 -5.45
CA ALA A 74 -4.96 0.21 -5.94
C ALA A 74 -3.84 -0.62 -5.29
N VAL A 75 -4.19 -1.78 -4.75
CA VAL A 75 -3.27 -2.71 -4.10
C VAL A 75 -3.37 -4.08 -4.77
N PHE A 76 -2.23 -4.61 -5.24
CA PHE A 76 -2.18 -5.94 -5.83
C PHE A 76 -1.83 -6.98 -4.77
N ASN A 77 -2.72 -7.96 -4.54
CA ASN A 77 -2.52 -9.00 -3.53
C ASN A 77 -1.78 -10.26 -4.06
N GLY A 78 -1.19 -10.20 -5.26
CA GLY A 78 -0.56 -11.36 -5.90
C GLY A 78 -1.46 -12.08 -6.89
N LYS A 79 -2.78 -11.84 -6.86
CA LYS A 79 -3.75 -12.43 -7.81
C LYS A 79 -4.67 -11.40 -8.45
N VAL A 80 -5.19 -10.46 -7.65
CA VAL A 80 -6.15 -9.45 -8.09
C VAL A 80 -5.76 -8.07 -7.57
N TRP A 81 -6.15 -7.04 -8.31
CA TRP A 81 -6.10 -5.66 -7.88
C TRP A 81 -7.33 -5.34 -7.01
N SER A 82 -7.09 -4.79 -5.83
CA SER A 82 -8.13 -4.26 -4.95
C SER A 82 -8.06 -2.74 -4.98
N PHE A 83 -9.21 -2.09 -5.18
CA PHE A 83 -9.32 -0.64 -5.25
C PHE A 83 -9.99 -0.13 -3.98
N LEU A 84 -9.22 0.59 -3.16
CA LEU A 84 -9.65 1.16 -1.90
C LEU A 84 -10.30 2.52 -2.17
N LYS A 85 -11.59 2.62 -1.84
CA LYS A 85 -12.36 3.87 -1.80
C LYS A 85 -12.41 4.42 -0.40
#